data_AF-A0A1I6DR65-F1
#
_entry.id   AF-A0A1I6DR65-F1
#
_cell.length_a   1.000
_cell.length_b   1.000
_cell.length_c   1.000
_cell.angle_alpha   90.00
_cell.angle_beta   90.00
_cell.angle_gamma   90.00
#
_symmetry.space_group_name_H-M   'P 1'
#
loop_
_entity.id
_entity.type
_entity.pdbx_description
1 polymer ?
#
loop_
_entity_poly.entity_id
_entity_poly.type
_entity_poly.pdbx_seq_one_letter_code
_entity_poly.pdbx_strand_id
1 'polypeptide(L)'
;MSAKDLETKKAAAVKALLGLIGAMLLYFLVFANTDMINSLLQSKSYRAPLTSMTIVLAASFLYGMAVAKILRHTLETKLKSQQLREE
;
A
#
# COMPACT_ATOMS: atom_id res chain seq x y z
N MET A 1 -8.66 -27.89 -0.11
CA MET A 1 -9.05 -26.46 -0.16
C MET A 1 -7.86 -25.62 0.28
N SER A 2 -7.37 -24.77 -0.62
CA SER A 2 -6.10 -24.04 -0.46
C SER A 2 -6.21 -22.97 0.63
N ALA A 3 -5.16 -22.78 1.42
CA ALA A 3 -5.06 -21.87 2.57
C ALA A 3 -5.25 -20.36 2.26
N LYS A 4 -5.77 -20.02 1.08
CA LYS A 4 -6.02 -18.67 0.59
C LYS A 4 -7.42 -18.12 0.91
N ASP A 5 -8.42 -18.98 1.18
CA ASP A 5 -9.83 -18.56 1.24
C ASP A 5 -10.39 -18.26 2.64
N LEU A 6 -9.53 -18.24 3.67
CA LEU A 6 -9.92 -17.92 5.06
C LEU A 6 -9.14 -16.72 5.62
N GLU A 7 -8.84 -15.70 4.78
CA GLU A 7 -8.51 -14.37 5.32
C GLU A 7 -9.78 -13.80 5.98
N THR A 8 -9.96 -14.14 7.26
CA THR A 8 -10.97 -13.58 8.14
C THR A 8 -10.92 -12.05 8.01
N LYS A 9 -12.05 -11.35 7.87
CA LYS A 9 -12.12 -9.87 7.70
C LYS A 9 -11.18 -9.10 8.64
N LYS A 10 -10.98 -9.62 9.86
CA LYS A 10 -10.02 -9.12 10.85
C LYS A 10 -8.56 -9.18 10.38
N ALA A 11 -8.12 -10.28 9.77
CA ALA A 11 -6.77 -10.43 9.22
C ALA A 11 -6.52 -9.49 8.01
N ALA A 12 -7.52 -9.30 7.14
CA ALA A 12 -7.43 -8.33 6.04
C ALA A 12 -7.33 -6.88 6.56
N ALA A 13 -8.15 -6.53 7.55
CA ALA A 13 -8.11 -5.22 8.20
C ALA A 13 -6.79 -4.97 8.94
N VAL A 14 -6.26 -5.97 9.66
CA VAL A 14 -4.96 -5.87 10.35
C VAL A 14 -3.82 -5.68 9.36
N LYS A 15 -3.82 -6.40 8.22
CA LYS A 15 -2.81 -6.22 7.16
C LYS A 15 -2.93 -4.84 6.50
N ALA A 16 -4.14 -4.34 6.29
CA ALA A 16 -4.36 -2.98 5.77
C ALA A 16 -3.88 -1.91 6.76
N LEU A 17 -4.13 -2.10 8.06
CA LEU A 17 -3.67 -1.20 9.12
C LEU A 17 -2.14 -1.21 9.23
N LEU A 18 -1.51 -2.38 9.14
CA LEU A 18 -0.04 -2.50 9.09
C LEU A 18 0.54 -1.83 7.84
N GLY A 19 -0.13 -1.97 6.68
CA GLY A 19 0.26 -1.25 5.46
C GLY A 19 0.15 0.27 5.60
N LEU A 20 -0.90 0.76 6.26
CA LEU A 20 -1.09 2.18 6.58
C LEU A 20 -0.01 2.71 7.53
N ILE A 21 0.30 1.97 8.60
CA ILE A 21 1.36 2.33 9.55
C ILE A 21 2.73 2.31 8.84
N GLY A 22 2.99 1.31 8.00
CA GLY A 22 4.22 1.23 7.20
C GLY A 22 4.36 2.42 6.25
N ALA A 23 3.28 2.81 5.56
CA ALA A 23 3.25 3.99 4.71
C ALA A 23 3.45 5.29 5.50
N MET A 24 2.85 5.39 6.69
CA MET A 24 3.00 6.52 7.60
C MET A 24 4.45 6.67 8.09
N LEU A 25 5.09 5.56 8.47
CA LEU A 25 6.50 5.54 8.87
C LEU A 25 7.42 5.92 7.70
N LEU A 26 7.14 5.41 6.49
CA LEU A 26 7.88 5.82 5.29
C LEU A 26 7.75 7.32 5.02
N TYR A 27 6.53 7.86 5.07
CA TYR A 27 6.30 9.29 4.91
C TYR A 27 7.01 10.10 6.00
N PHE A 28 6.94 9.67 7.26
CA PHE A 28 7.61 10.32 8.36
C PHE A 28 9.14 10.32 8.19
N LEU A 29 9.72 9.20 7.74
CA LEU A 29 11.16 9.08 7.53
C LEU A 29 11.64 9.94 6.36
N VAL A 30 10.85 10.02 5.28
CA VAL A 30 11.11 10.92 4.15
C VAL A 30 11.02 12.38 4.61
N PHE A 31 9.97 12.75 5.35
CA PHE A 31 9.79 14.12 5.82
C PHE A 31 10.80 14.55 6.90
N ALA A 32 11.19 13.64 7.80
CA ALA A 32 12.21 13.90 8.81
C ALA A 32 13.60 14.12 8.19
N ASN A 33 13.84 13.55 7.01
CA ASN A 33 15.10 13.70 6.27
C ASN A 33 14.93 14.62 5.06
N THR A 34 13.92 15.50 5.05
CA THR A 34 13.60 16.35 3.89
C THR A 34 14.81 17.17 3.43
N ASP A 35 15.55 17.78 4.34
CA ASP A 35 16.71 18.61 3.99
C ASP A 35 17.83 17.79 3.33
N MET A 36 18.09 16.59 3.83
CA MET A 36 19.07 15.67 3.25
C MET A 36 18.59 15.13 1.89
N ILE A 37 17.30 14.82 1.74
CA ILE A 37 16.71 14.35 0.49
C ILE A 37 16.68 15.46 -0.56
N ASN A 38 16.34 16.68 -0.18
CA ASN A 38 16.40 17.86 -1.06
C ASN A 38 17.84 18.18 -1.46
N SER A 39 18.78 18.11 -0.52
CA SER A 39 20.22 18.24 -0.81
C SER A 39 20.68 17.17 -1.79
N LEU A 40 20.25 15.92 -1.62
CA LEU A 40 20.53 14.85 -2.57
C LEU A 40 19.92 15.14 -3.95
N LEU A 41 18.64 15.51 -4.01
CA LEU A 41 17.90 15.84 -5.24
C LEU A 41 18.50 17.02 -6.01
N GLN A 42 19.04 18.01 -5.30
CA GLN A 42 19.73 19.15 -5.89
C GLN A 42 21.18 18.83 -6.27
N SER A 43 21.78 17.80 -5.67
CA SER A 43 23.07 17.30 -6.13
C SER A 43 22.91 16.67 -7.51
N LYS A 44 23.76 17.03 -8.48
CA LYS A 44 23.83 16.39 -9.82
C LYS A 44 24.34 14.94 -9.76
N SER A 45 24.09 14.24 -8.66
CA SER A 45 24.57 12.89 -8.40
C SER A 45 23.53 11.87 -8.85
N TYR A 46 23.99 10.82 -9.52
CA TYR A 46 23.17 9.70 -10.02
C TYR A 46 22.37 8.97 -8.91
N ARG A 47 22.79 9.13 -7.65
CA ARG A 47 22.12 8.53 -6.48
C ARG A 47 20.77 9.18 -6.19
N ALA A 48 20.60 10.46 -6.52
CA ALA A 48 19.40 11.22 -6.23
C ALA A 48 18.14 10.72 -6.96
N PRO A 49 18.15 10.53 -8.29
CA PRO A 49 16.99 9.95 -9.00
C PRO A 49 16.73 8.50 -8.59
N LEU A 50 17.77 7.73 -8.21
CA LEU A 50 17.61 6.35 -7.75
C LEU A 50 16.84 6.29 -6.42
N THR A 51 17.17 7.19 -5.50
CA THR A 51 16.54 7.25 -4.18
C THR A 51 15.09 7.71 -4.30
N SER A 52 14.82 8.74 -5.12
CA SER A 52 13.44 9.20 -5.36
C SER A 52 12.59 8.15 -6.06
N MET A 53 13.12 7.46 -7.09
CA MET A 53 12.42 6.35 -7.73
C MET A 53 12.05 5.24 -6.74
N THR A 54 12.98 4.87 -5.85
CA THR A 54 12.75 3.79 -4.89
C THR A 54 11.68 4.17 -3.88
N ILE A 55 11.68 5.42 -3.39
CA ILE A 55 10.64 5.93 -2.48
C ILE A 55 9.27 5.92 -3.17
N VAL A 56 9.20 6.42 -4.41
CA VAL A 56 7.95 6.47 -5.18
C VAL A 56 7.42 5.06 -5.47
N LEU A 57 8.29 4.12 -5.86
CA LEU A 57 7.92 2.72 -6.09
C LEU A 57 7.42 2.05 -4.81
N ALA A 58 8.11 2.25 -3.68
CA ALA A 58 7.71 1.67 -2.40
C ALA A 58 6.34 2.22 -1.94
N ALA A 59 6.14 3.54 -2.03
CA ALA A 59 4.88 4.17 -1.68
C ALA A 59 3.73 3.70 -2.60
N SER A 60 3.97 3.65 -3.91
CA SER A 60 2.99 3.19 -4.90
C SER A 60 2.63 1.72 -4.71
N PHE A 61 3.60 0.88 -4.36
CA PHE A 61 3.36 -0.54 -4.09
C PHE A 61 2.49 -0.73 -2.84
N LEU A 62 2.84 -0.07 -1.73
CA LEU A 62 2.06 -0.17 -0.48
C LEU A 62 0.64 0.34 -0.66
N TYR A 63 0.48 1.50 -1.30
CA TYR A 63 -0.83 2.08 -1.57
C TYR A 63 -1.65 1.22 -2.54
N GLY A 64 -1.05 0.79 -3.65
CA GLY A 64 -1.69 -0.08 -4.64
C GLY A 64 -2.13 -1.41 -4.05
N MET A 65 -1.32 -2.01 -3.17
CA MET A 65 -1.66 -3.25 -2.49
C MET A 65 -2.83 -3.10 -1.51
N ALA A 66 -2.87 -1.97 -0.77
CA ALA A 66 -3.99 -1.65 0.10
C ALA A 66 -5.30 -1.43 -0.68
N VAL A 67 -5.25 -0.64 -1.74
CA VAL A 67 -6.41 -0.35 -2.62
C VAL A 67 -6.91 -1.62 -3.31
N ALA A 68 -6.01 -2.47 -3.81
CA ALA A 68 -6.37 -3.73 -4.44
C ALA A 68 -7.11 -4.68 -3.49
N LYS A 69 -6.69 -4.77 -2.22
CA LYS A 69 -7.39 -5.57 -1.20
C LYS A 69 -8.79 -5.03 -0.91
N ILE A 70 -8.94 -3.71 -0.79
CA ILE A 70 -10.24 -3.07 -0.55
C ILE A 70 -11.18 -3.28 -1.74
N LEU A 71 -10.70 -3.05 -2.96
CA LEU A 71 -11.47 -3.26 -4.20
C LEU A 71 -11.93 -4.71 -4.32
N ARG A 72 -11.02 -5.67 -4.13
CA ARG A 72 -11.34 -7.09 -4.20
C ARG A 72 -12.41 -7.48 -3.18
N HIS A 73 -12.27 -7.02 -1.93
CA HIS A 73 -13.26 -7.30 -0.90
C HIS A 73 -14.63 -6.64 -1.22
N THR A 74 -14.62 -5.43 -1.78
CA THR A 74 -15.85 -4.72 -2.17
C THR A 74 -16.55 -5.44 -3.31
N LEU A 75 -15.80 -5.89 -4.33
CA LEU A 75 -16.31 -6.65 -5.46
C LEU A 75 -16.87 -8.00 -5.02
N GLU A 76 -16.16 -8.74 -4.17
CA GLU A 76 -16.65 -10.01 -3.61
C GLU A 76 -17.95 -9.81 -2.81
N THR A 77 -18.05 -8.74 -2.02
CA THR A 77 -19.25 -8.43 -1.24
C THR A 77 -20.43 -8.08 -2.16
N LYS A 78 -20.19 -7.30 -3.22
CA LYS A 78 -21.22 -6.94 -4.21
C LYS A 78 -21.68 -8.15 -5.01
N LEU A 79 -20.77 -8.98 -5.50
CA LEU A 79 -21.08 -10.21 -6.24
C LEU A 79 -21.91 -11.16 -5.38
N LYS A 80 -21.53 -11.35 -4.12
CA LYS A 80 -22.27 -12.21 -3.18
C LYS A 80 -23.69 -11.68 -2.90
N SER A 81 -23.86 -10.36 -2.82
CA SER A 81 -25.18 -9.73 -2.67
C SER A 81 -26.07 -9.85 -3.92
N GLN A 82 -25.48 -9.97 -5.10
CA GLN A 82 -26.23 -10.19 -6.34
C GLN A 82 -26.65 -11.65 -6.48
N GLN A 83 -25.78 -12.61 -6.14
CA GLN A 83 -26.15 -14.03 -6.15
C GLN A 83 -27.31 -14.34 -5.18
N LEU A 84 -27.32 -13.75 -3.99
CA LEU A 84 -28.41 -13.86 -3.01
C LEU A 84 -29.74 -13.19 -3.44
N ARG A 85 -29.76 -12.45 -4.55
CA ARG A 85 -30.97 -11.85 -5.14
C ARG A 85 -31.52 -12.66 -6.32
N GLU A 86 -30.71 -13.54 -6.88
CA GLU A 86 -31.08 -14.41 -8.00
C GLU A 86 -31.52 -15.82 -7.54
N GLU A 87 -31.28 -16.16 -6.26
CA GLU A 87 -31.92 -17.28 -5.53
C GLU A 87 -33.19 -16.82 -4.81
#